data_AF-A0A1E4J342-F1
#
_entry.id   AF-A0A1E4J342-F1
#
_cell.length_a   1.000
_cell.length_b   1.000
_cell.length_c   1.000
_cell.angle_alpha   90.00
_cell.angle_beta   90.00
_cell.angle_gamma   90.00
#
_symmetry.space_group_name_H-M   'P 1'
#
loop_
_entity.id
_entity.type
_entity.pdbx_description
1 polymer ?
#
loop_
_entity_poly.entity_id
_entity_poly.type
_entity_poly.pdbx_seq_one_letter_code
_entity_poly.pdbx_strand_id
1 'polypeptide(L)'
;MNSAPEHRRPSDDEAQQILQSLRDELDGLDAILLETLRQRLVCCCRIGLHKRNHAIPMMQPHRIGVVQQRAAAFAAEHGMSPAFLRVLFELIIAETCRLEDEIIGAPVA
;
A
#
# COMPACT_ATOMS: atom_id res chain seq x y z
N MET A 1 -16.17 -51.25 -2.91
CA MET A 1 -17.14 -50.14 -2.69
C MET A 1 -16.51 -49.21 -1.67
N ASN A 2 -15.79 -48.18 -2.10
CA ASN A 2 -15.23 -47.19 -1.19
C ASN A 2 -15.97 -45.88 -1.44
N SER A 3 -16.91 -45.57 -0.56
CA SER A 3 -17.71 -44.35 -0.61
C SER A 3 -16.80 -43.16 -0.32
N ALA A 4 -16.75 -42.20 -1.25
CA ALA A 4 -16.01 -40.96 -1.11
C ALA A 4 -16.49 -40.16 0.13
N PRO A 5 -15.62 -39.38 0.78
CA PRO A 5 -15.99 -38.59 1.94
C PRO A 5 -16.98 -37.51 1.52
N GLU A 6 -18.13 -37.55 2.15
CA GLU A 6 -19.27 -36.72 1.86
C GLU A 6 -18.97 -35.32 2.45
N HIS A 7 -18.71 -34.32 1.60
CA HIS A 7 -18.32 -32.96 2.02
C HIS A 7 -19.52 -32.28 2.71
N ARG A 8 -19.51 -32.15 4.03
CA ARG A 8 -20.62 -31.53 4.78
C ARG A 8 -20.54 -30.02 4.58
N ARG A 9 -21.60 -29.44 4.00
CA ARG A 9 -21.74 -27.99 3.94
C ARG A 9 -21.93 -27.46 5.37
N PRO A 10 -21.21 -26.40 5.78
CA PRO A 10 -21.42 -25.78 7.07
C PRO A 10 -22.88 -25.33 7.21
N SER A 11 -23.39 -25.37 8.44
CA SER A 11 -24.67 -24.74 8.77
C SER A 11 -24.60 -23.23 8.56
N ASP A 12 -25.75 -22.57 8.41
CA ASP A 12 -25.80 -21.13 8.18
C ASP A 12 -25.10 -20.35 9.31
N ASP A 13 -25.22 -20.80 10.56
CA ASP A 13 -24.56 -20.21 11.72
C ASP A 13 -23.03 -20.37 11.68
N GLU A 14 -22.53 -21.56 11.30
CA GLU A 14 -21.08 -21.80 11.13
C GLU A 14 -20.51 -20.96 9.97
N ALA A 15 -21.27 -20.84 8.86
CA ALA A 15 -20.86 -20.01 7.74
C ALA A 15 -20.77 -18.52 8.12
N GLN A 16 -21.72 -18.01 8.94
CA GLN A 16 -21.67 -16.64 9.44
C GLN A 16 -20.50 -16.41 10.41
N GLN A 17 -20.20 -17.37 11.27
CA GLN A 17 -19.05 -17.27 12.19
C GLN A 17 -17.70 -17.23 11.45
N ILE A 18 -17.55 -18.05 10.40
CA ILE A 18 -16.35 -18.03 9.55
C ILE A 18 -16.26 -16.69 8.81
N LEU A 19 -17.36 -16.20 8.25
CA LEU A 19 -17.39 -14.91 7.57
C LEU A 19 -17.00 -13.76 8.51
N GLN A 20 -17.48 -13.77 9.75
CA GLN A 20 -17.11 -12.74 10.71
C GLN A 20 -15.62 -12.81 11.06
N SER A 21 -15.09 -14.00 11.30
CA SER A 21 -13.64 -14.18 11.58
C SER A 21 -12.75 -13.66 10.44
N LEU A 22 -13.14 -13.89 9.19
CA LEU A 22 -12.41 -13.39 8.02
C LEU A 22 -12.48 -11.85 7.90
N ARG A 23 -13.59 -11.24 8.31
CA ARG A 23 -13.72 -9.78 8.35
C ARG A 23 -12.86 -9.17 9.43
N ASP A 24 -12.82 -9.78 10.61
CA ASP A 24 -11.95 -9.32 11.70
C ASP A 24 -10.46 -9.41 11.29
N GLU A 25 -10.08 -10.45 10.55
CA GLU A 25 -8.74 -10.57 9.96
C GLU A 25 -8.47 -9.45 8.93
N LEU A 26 -9.42 -9.19 8.02
CA LEU A 26 -9.32 -8.12 7.02
C LEU A 26 -9.17 -6.74 7.68
N ASP A 27 -9.97 -6.44 8.70
CA ASP A 27 -9.90 -5.17 9.43
C ASP A 27 -8.51 -4.98 10.09
N GLY A 28 -7.91 -6.06 10.58
CA GLY A 28 -6.54 -6.06 11.09
C GLY A 28 -5.50 -5.76 9.99
N LEU A 29 -5.65 -6.36 8.81
CA LEU A 29 -4.77 -6.10 7.66
C LEU A 29 -4.91 -4.66 7.16
N ASP A 30 -6.13 -4.12 7.13
CA ASP A 30 -6.40 -2.75 6.71
C ASP A 30 -5.78 -1.74 7.69
N ALA A 31 -5.84 -2.01 9.00
CA ALA A 31 -5.15 -1.17 9.99
C ALA A 31 -3.63 -1.14 9.76
N ILE A 32 -3.01 -2.27 9.45
CA ILE A 32 -1.58 -2.36 9.12
C ILE A 32 -1.27 -1.60 7.83
N LEU A 33 -2.12 -1.73 6.81
CA LEU A 33 -1.96 -1.03 5.53
C LEU A 33 -2.00 0.49 5.70
N LEU A 34 -2.99 0.99 6.47
CA LEU A 34 -3.14 2.42 6.75
C LEU A 34 -1.94 2.97 7.54
N GLU A 35 -1.49 2.26 8.58
CA GLU A 35 -0.33 2.68 9.35
C GLU A 35 0.96 2.66 8.52
N THR A 36 1.14 1.64 7.67
CA THR A 36 2.29 1.55 6.75
C THR A 36 2.28 2.71 5.75
N LEU A 37 1.12 3.05 5.20
CA LEU A 37 0.97 4.19 4.30
C LEU A 37 1.31 5.51 5.01
N ARG A 38 0.81 5.71 6.23
CA ARG A 38 1.14 6.88 7.05
C ARG A 38 2.64 7.00 7.28
N GLN A 39 3.31 5.91 7.67
CA GLN A 39 4.77 5.88 7.88
C GLN A 39 5.54 6.20 6.59
N ARG A 40 5.08 5.67 5.45
CA ARG A 40 5.67 5.97 4.14
C ARG A 40 5.59 7.46 3.81
N LEU A 41 4.44 8.10 4.01
CA LEU A 41 4.26 9.53 3.75
C LEU A 41 5.14 10.37 4.68
N VAL A 42 5.21 10.05 5.98
CA VAL A 42 6.11 10.72 6.93
C VAL A 42 7.58 10.60 6.50
N CYS A 43 8.00 9.42 6.02
CA CYS A 43 9.34 9.22 5.48
C CYS A 43 9.60 10.13 4.27
N CYS A 44 8.65 10.22 3.33
CA CYS A 44 8.76 11.13 2.19
C CYS A 44 8.86 12.59 2.61
N CYS A 45 8.07 13.04 3.60
CA CYS A 45 8.18 14.40 4.14
C CYS A 45 9.58 14.68 4.70
N ARG A 46 10.18 13.73 5.43
CA ARG A 46 11.56 13.83 5.94
C ARG A 46 12.58 13.90 4.81
N ILE A 47 12.40 13.13 3.74
CA ILE A 47 13.22 13.20 2.53
C ILE A 47 13.09 14.58 1.88
N GLY A 48 11.87 15.11 1.75
CA GLY A 48 11.61 16.43 1.19
C GLY A 48 12.29 17.55 1.98
N LEU A 49 12.18 17.53 3.31
CA LEU A 49 12.88 18.49 4.18
C LEU A 49 14.40 18.40 4.03
N HIS A 50 14.95 17.18 3.99
CA HIS A 50 16.37 16.99 3.76
C HIS A 50 16.80 17.56 2.41
N LYS A 51 16.08 17.25 1.33
CA LYS A 51 16.37 17.81 0.00
C LYS A 51 16.36 19.33 0.01
N ARG A 52 15.35 19.94 0.63
CA ARG A 52 15.24 21.40 0.79
C ARG A 52 16.44 21.99 1.51
N ASN A 53 16.82 21.43 2.65
CA ASN A 53 17.93 21.94 3.48
C ASN A 53 19.29 21.84 2.79
N HIS A 54 19.43 20.92 1.83
CA HIS A 54 20.68 20.68 1.10
C HIS A 54 20.62 21.14 -0.37
N ALA A 55 19.60 21.89 -0.78
CA ALA A 55 19.38 22.34 -2.16
C ALA A 55 19.42 21.21 -3.21
N ILE A 56 18.99 19.99 -2.82
CA ILE A 56 18.84 18.86 -3.73
C ILE A 56 17.52 19.02 -4.51
N PRO A 57 17.49 18.76 -5.83
CA PRO A 57 16.26 18.82 -6.60
C PRO A 57 15.15 17.94 -6.02
N MET A 58 13.96 18.51 -5.84
CA MET A 58 12.81 17.76 -5.29
C MET A 58 12.36 16.67 -6.26
N MET A 59 12.14 17.06 -7.52
CA MET A 59 11.74 16.17 -8.59
C MET A 59 12.90 15.29 -9.03
N GLN A 60 12.71 13.98 -8.87
CA GLN A 60 13.67 12.95 -9.27
C GLN A 60 12.94 11.83 -10.04
N PRO A 61 12.63 12.02 -11.34
CA PRO A 61 11.79 11.10 -12.12
C PRO A 61 12.27 9.65 -12.12
N HIS A 62 13.59 9.44 -12.09
CA HIS A 62 14.18 8.10 -11.98
C HIS A 62 13.72 7.37 -10.71
N ARG A 63 13.52 8.07 -9.58
CA ARG A 63 13.04 7.45 -8.34
C ARG A 63 11.60 6.97 -8.45
N ILE A 64 10.75 7.68 -9.20
CA ILE A 64 9.39 7.25 -9.50
C ILE A 64 9.42 5.95 -10.33
N GLY A 65 10.28 5.90 -11.35
CA GLY A 65 10.48 4.70 -12.16
C GLY A 65 10.88 3.48 -11.34
N VAL A 66 11.82 3.63 -10.39
CA VAL A 66 12.25 2.55 -9.50
C VAL A 66 11.11 2.06 -8.59
N VAL A 67 10.29 2.97 -8.05
CA VAL A 67 9.14 2.60 -7.21
C VAL A 67 8.12 1.79 -8.02
N GLN A 68 7.80 2.24 -9.23
CA GLN A 68 6.88 1.53 -10.12
C GLN A 68 7.41 0.16 -10.55
N GLN A 69 8.70 0.04 -10.88
CA GLN A 69 9.32 -1.25 -11.21
C GLN A 69 9.25 -2.23 -10.04
N ARG A 70 9.50 -1.77 -8.81
CA ARG A 70 9.39 -2.62 -7.61
C ARG A 70 7.96 -3.08 -7.36
N ALA A 71 6.98 -2.19 -7.55
CA ALA A 71 5.56 -2.54 -7.43
C ALA A 71 5.15 -3.58 -8.48
N ALA A 72 5.61 -3.44 -9.72
CA ALA A 72 5.35 -4.42 -10.78
C ALA A 72 6.00 -5.79 -10.51
N ALA A 73 7.24 -5.80 -10.01
CA ALA A 73 7.93 -7.04 -9.63
C ALA A 73 7.19 -7.75 -8.48
N PHE A 74 6.83 -7.02 -7.44
CA PHE A 74 6.04 -7.55 -6.32
C PHE A 74 4.70 -8.11 -6.79
N ALA A 75 4.04 -7.44 -7.73
CA ALA A 75 2.79 -7.94 -8.31
C ALA A 75 2.98 -9.34 -8.94
N ALA A 76 4.01 -9.46 -9.78
CA ALA A 76 4.32 -10.70 -10.50
C ALA A 76 4.69 -11.84 -9.56
N GLU A 77 5.48 -11.55 -8.52
CA GLU A 77 5.94 -12.53 -7.53
C GLU A 77 4.81 -13.05 -6.63
N HIS A 78 3.73 -12.28 -6.44
CA HIS A 78 2.66 -12.61 -5.48
C HIS A 78 1.30 -12.83 -6.14
N GLY A 79 1.28 -13.01 -7.47
CA GLY A 79 0.04 -13.29 -8.20
C GLY A 79 -0.97 -12.14 -8.19
N MET A 80 -0.52 -10.90 -7.95
CA MET A 80 -1.35 -9.71 -8.00
C MET A 80 -1.35 -9.12 -9.41
N SER A 81 -2.38 -8.34 -9.75
CA SER A 81 -2.43 -7.61 -11.01
C SER A 81 -1.35 -6.51 -11.04
N PRO A 82 -0.40 -6.53 -12.00
CA PRO A 82 0.56 -5.44 -12.15
C PRO A 82 -0.09 -4.11 -12.49
N ALA A 83 -1.22 -4.15 -13.22
CA ALA A 83 -1.99 -2.96 -13.54
C ALA A 83 -2.62 -2.32 -12.28
N PHE A 84 -3.13 -3.15 -11.35
CA PHE A 84 -3.66 -2.67 -10.08
C PHE A 84 -2.58 -1.99 -9.24
N LEU A 85 -1.42 -2.64 -9.03
CA LEU A 85 -0.34 -2.04 -8.23
C LEU A 85 0.25 -0.81 -8.90
N ARG A 86 0.32 -0.75 -10.23
CA ARG A 86 0.75 0.47 -10.93
C ARG A 86 -0.15 1.66 -10.57
N VAL A 87 -1.47 1.50 -10.69
CA VAL A 87 -2.45 2.56 -10.38
C VAL A 87 -2.40 2.94 -8.90
N LEU A 88 -2.33 1.95 -8.00
CA LEU A 88 -2.21 2.22 -6.57
C LEU A 88 -0.96 3.05 -6.25
N PHE A 89 0.20 2.68 -6.80
CA PHE A 89 1.43 3.43 -6.57
C PHE A 89 1.45 4.78 -7.28
N GLU A 90 0.76 4.95 -8.41
CA GLU A 90 0.53 6.28 -9.03
C GLU A 90 -0.21 7.22 -8.05
N LEU A 91 -1.27 6.74 -7.40
CA LEU A 91 -2.01 7.52 -6.40
C LEU A 91 -1.15 7.88 -5.17
N ILE A 92 -0.42 6.91 -4.64
CA ILE A 92 0.46 7.12 -3.48
C ILE A 92 1.59 8.12 -3.81
N ILE A 93 2.15 8.06 -5.01
CA ILE A 93 3.18 8.99 -5.48
C ILE A 93 2.58 10.39 -5.65
N ALA A 94 1.40 10.51 -6.25
CA ALA A 94 0.72 11.79 -6.41
C ALA A 94 0.48 12.49 -5.06
N GLU A 95 0.03 11.73 -4.05
CA GLU A 95 -0.15 12.25 -2.69
C GLU A 95 1.18 12.68 -2.06
N THR A 96 2.25 11.93 -2.33
CA THR A 96 3.60 12.31 -1.88
C THR A 96 4.02 13.66 -2.46
N CYS A 97 3.82 13.88 -3.77
CA CYS A 97 4.16 15.14 -4.43
C CYS A 97 3.37 16.32 -3.84
N ARG A 98 2.07 16.13 -3.57
CA ARG A 98 1.22 17.15 -2.93
C ARG A 98 1.77 17.57 -1.55
N LEU A 99 2.18 16.60 -0.73
CA LEU A 99 2.79 16.87 0.59
C LEU A 99 4.17 17.54 0.47
N GLU A 100 4.98 17.14 -0.51
CA GLU A 100 6.28 17.77 -0.79
C GLU A 100 6.12 19.25 -1.17
N ASP A 101 5.09 19.59 -1.96
CA ASP A 101 4.76 20.98 -2.34
C ASP A 101 4.36 21.82 -1.11
N GLU A 102 3.59 21.27 -0.18
CA GLU A 102 3.27 21.94 1.09
C GLU A 102 4.52 22.25 1.92
N ILE A 103 5.47 21.31 1.98
CA ILE A 103 6.74 21.48 2.70
C ILE A 103 7.62 22.53 2.02
N ILE A 104 7.62 22.61 0.69
CA ILE A 104 8.35 23.65 -0.04
C ILE A 104 7.72 25.03 0.19
N GLY A 105 6.38 25.09 0.18
CA GLY A 105 5.62 26.33 0.35
C GLY A 105 5.63 26.90 1.77
N ALA A 106 5.89 26.09 2.79
CA ALA A 106 5.99 26.56 4.17
C ALA A 106 7.28 27.40 4.40
N PRO A 107 7.23 28.57 5.06
CA PRO A 107 8.43 29.34 5.39
C PRO A 107 9.36 28.52 6.30
N VAL A 108 10.67 28.63 6.09
CA VAL A 108 11.65 28.07 7.03
C VAL A 108 11.55 28.90 8.30
N ALA A 109 11.16 28.27 9.41
CA ALA A 109 11.13 28.88 10.74
C ALA A 109 12.56 29.01 11.30
#